data_AF-A0A7R9LPM4-F1
#
_entry.id   AF-A0A7R9LPM4-F1
#
_cell.length_a   1.000
_cell.length_b   1.000
_cell.length_c   1.000
_cell.angle_alpha   90.00
_cell.angle_beta   90.00
_cell.angle_gamma   90.00
#
_symmetry.space_group_name_H-M   'P 1'
#
loop_
_entity.id
_entity.type
_entity.pdbx_description
1 polymer ?
#
loop_
_entity_poly.entity_id
_entity_poly.type
_entity_poly.pdbx_seq_one_letter_code
_entity_poly.pdbx_strand_id
1 'polypeptide(L)'
;MGIGEKDSAIVINGKVIKIPENEPFIEDDFSLIEKYATNSFATKILTELTDEEKSDPQKCSDLVLRISSILLSFPQSKARHDVKYFADKHSVVNLEPIRPDEPSLYLVAIMDPLTRGAQKLAPILDTLHQIFNTKIQIFFNCVDKHSEMPLKSFYRFVIESEPKFSDTDELIQNTAHFSSVPTSPLLTLGMAVPDNWLVESTLSLYDLDNIHLDDVEGNGISAEF
;
A
#
# COMPACT_ATOMS: atom_id res chain seq x y z
N MET A 1 -26.24 4.54 10.09
CA MET A 1 -26.62 3.11 10.02
C MET A 1 -27.32 2.73 8.71
N GLY A 2 -27.77 3.65 7.85
CA GLY A 2 -28.39 3.29 6.57
C GLY A 2 -29.73 2.55 6.70
N ILE A 3 -30.43 2.77 7.81
CA ILE A 3 -31.72 2.15 8.16
C ILE A 3 -32.81 3.20 7.92
N GLY A 4 -33.89 2.83 7.21
CA GLY A 4 -35.05 3.69 7.01
C GLY A 4 -35.93 3.79 8.26
N GLU A 5 -36.84 4.77 8.30
CA GLU A 5 -37.70 5.05 9.47
C GLU A 5 -38.61 3.88 9.89
N LYS A 6 -38.87 2.94 8.98
CA LYS A 6 -39.73 1.76 9.20
C LYS A 6 -38.98 0.42 9.17
N ASP A 7 -37.68 0.44 8.90
CA ASP A 7 -36.88 -0.77 8.84
C ASP A 7 -36.61 -1.29 10.26
N SER A 8 -36.80 -2.59 10.48
CA SER A 8 -36.32 -3.26 11.69
C SER A 8 -34.93 -3.86 11.44
N ALA A 9 -34.02 -3.71 12.40
CA ALA A 9 -32.65 -4.19 12.28
C ALA A 9 -32.10 -4.64 13.62
N ILE A 10 -31.12 -5.54 13.58
CA ILE A 10 -30.39 -6.05 14.73
C ILE A 10 -28.93 -5.63 14.57
N VAL A 11 -28.31 -5.22 15.68
CA VAL A 11 -26.89 -4.88 15.72
C VAL A 11 -26.15 -5.96 16.50
N ILE A 12 -25.22 -6.64 15.86
CA ILE A 12 -24.41 -7.70 16.46
C ILE A 12 -22.95 -7.41 16.21
N ASN A 13 -22.20 -7.20 17.29
CA ASN A 13 -20.78 -6.85 17.27
C ASN A 13 -20.50 -5.76 16.23
N GLY A 14 -21.28 -4.67 16.24
CA GLY A 14 -21.15 -3.55 15.30
C GLY A 14 -21.66 -3.77 13.87
N LYS A 15 -21.99 -5.01 13.46
CA LYS A 15 -22.64 -5.29 12.18
C LYS A 15 -24.15 -5.06 12.28
N VAL A 16 -24.68 -4.25 11.38
CA VAL A 16 -26.12 -4.03 11.24
C VAL A 16 -26.69 -5.09 10.28
N ILE A 17 -27.66 -5.86 10.75
CA ILE A 17 -28.40 -6.84 9.97
C ILE A 17 -29.84 -6.36 9.86
N LYS A 18 -30.29 -6.06 8.64
CA LYS A 18 -31.69 -5.67 8.39
C LYS A 18 -32.58 -6.90 8.43
N ILE A 19 -33.71 -6.81 9.11
CA ILE A 19 -34.73 -7.86 9.14
C ILE A 19 -35.63 -7.66 7.91
N PRO A 20 -35.84 -8.69 7.07
CA PRO A 20 -36.78 -8.60 5.96
C PRO A 20 -38.21 -8.38 6.47
N GLU A 21 -38.96 -7.44 5.88
CA GLU A 21 -40.37 -7.19 6.27
C GLU A 21 -41.30 -8.38 5.99
N ASN A 22 -40.91 -9.26 5.06
CA ASN A 22 -41.74 -10.37 4.59
C ASN A 22 -41.49 -11.69 5.32
N GLU A 23 -40.57 -11.75 6.28
CA GLU A 23 -40.19 -12.99 6.98
C GLU A 23 -40.25 -12.80 8.50
N PRO A 24 -40.88 -13.73 9.25
CA PRO A 24 -40.89 -13.65 10.69
C PRO A 24 -39.48 -13.93 11.23
N PHE A 25 -38.97 -13.02 12.05
CA PHE A 25 -37.72 -13.21 12.80
C PHE A 25 -38.04 -13.89 14.14
N ILE A 26 -37.49 -15.09 14.36
CA ILE A 26 -37.80 -15.95 15.51
C ILE A 26 -36.58 -16.19 16.42
N GLU A 27 -36.79 -16.89 17.53
CA GLU A 27 -35.73 -17.22 18.50
C GLU A 27 -34.57 -18.03 17.88
N ASP A 28 -34.89 -18.93 16.94
CA ASP A 28 -33.88 -19.71 16.24
C ASP A 28 -32.94 -18.83 15.40
N ASP A 29 -33.43 -17.70 14.87
CA ASP A 29 -32.62 -16.75 14.12
C ASP A 29 -31.63 -16.03 15.03
N PHE A 30 -32.05 -15.62 16.24
CA PHE A 30 -31.14 -15.08 17.25
C PHE A 30 -30.03 -16.09 17.57
N SER A 31 -30.40 -17.35 17.81
CA SER A 31 -29.45 -18.44 18.09
C SER A 31 -28.48 -18.68 16.93
N LEU A 32 -28.96 -18.58 15.68
CA LEU A 32 -28.13 -18.72 14.49
C LEU A 32 -27.13 -17.57 14.37
N ILE A 33 -27.56 -16.33 14.60
CA ILE A 33 -26.65 -15.18 14.48
C ILE A 33 -25.62 -15.18 15.61
N GLU A 34 -25.99 -15.58 16.83
CA GLU A 34 -25.02 -15.74 17.93
C GLU A 34 -23.95 -16.78 17.58
N LYS A 35 -24.35 -17.94 17.07
CA LYS A 35 -23.40 -18.98 16.59
C LYS A 35 -22.52 -18.45 15.47
N TYR A 36 -23.09 -17.72 14.51
CA TYR A 36 -22.34 -17.11 13.41
C TYR A 36 -21.30 -16.11 13.92
N ALA A 37 -21.68 -15.19 14.80
CA ALA A 37 -20.78 -14.17 15.35
C ALA A 37 -19.64 -14.81 16.15
N THR A 38 -19.97 -15.81 16.96
CA THR A 38 -19.02 -16.57 17.78
C THR A 38 -18.01 -17.34 16.93
N ASN A 39 -18.49 -18.05 15.90
CA ASN A 39 -17.64 -18.88 15.03
C ASN A 39 -16.83 -18.08 14.01
N SER A 40 -17.32 -16.91 13.58
CA SER A 40 -16.63 -16.13 12.54
C SER A 40 -15.34 -15.50 13.06
N PHE A 41 -15.41 -14.84 14.22
CA PHE A 41 -14.29 -14.03 14.75
C PHE A 41 -14.01 -14.28 16.23
N ALA A 42 -15.03 -14.37 17.10
CA ALA A 42 -14.81 -14.36 18.55
C ALA A 42 -13.90 -15.50 19.03
N THR A 43 -14.13 -16.72 18.55
CA THR A 43 -13.29 -17.89 18.88
C THR A 43 -11.84 -17.71 18.46
N LYS A 44 -11.59 -17.17 17.26
CA LYS A 44 -10.23 -16.91 16.75
C LYS A 44 -9.56 -15.75 17.49
N ILE A 45 -10.30 -14.71 17.85
CA ILE A 45 -9.74 -13.61 18.65
C ILE A 45 -9.34 -14.13 20.02
N LEU A 46 -10.20 -14.92 20.68
CA LEU A 46 -9.90 -15.52 21.97
C LEU A 46 -8.65 -16.42 21.94
N THR A 47 -8.36 -17.10 20.84
CA THR A 47 -7.12 -17.89 20.74
C THR A 47 -5.86 -17.03 20.67
N GLU A 48 -5.95 -15.83 20.08
CA GLU A 48 -4.80 -14.91 19.90
C GLU A 48 -4.57 -13.96 21.10
N LEU A 49 -5.58 -13.73 21.95
CA LEU A 49 -5.43 -12.90 23.15
C LEU A 49 -4.46 -13.54 24.16
N THR A 50 -3.71 -12.69 24.86
CA THR A 50 -2.79 -13.09 25.93
C THR A 50 -3.53 -13.57 27.18
N ASP A 51 -2.85 -14.33 28.05
CA ASP A 51 -3.45 -14.81 29.31
C ASP A 51 -3.81 -13.65 30.25
N GLU A 52 -3.06 -12.55 30.22
CA GLU A 52 -3.36 -11.34 30.99
C GLU A 52 -4.66 -10.69 30.52
N GLU A 53 -4.87 -10.58 29.21
CA GLU A 53 -6.11 -10.03 28.63
C GLU A 53 -7.33 -10.93 28.91
N LYS A 54 -7.11 -12.24 29.07
CA LYS A 54 -8.15 -13.22 29.43
C LYS A 54 -8.48 -13.23 30.93
N SER A 55 -7.63 -12.66 31.77
CA SER A 55 -7.76 -12.74 33.23
C SER A 55 -9.02 -12.04 33.77
N ASP A 56 -9.43 -10.95 33.13
CA ASP A 56 -10.61 -10.16 33.47
C ASP A 56 -11.72 -10.43 32.45
N PRO A 57 -12.79 -11.18 32.83
CA PRO A 57 -13.84 -11.58 31.90
C PRO A 57 -14.54 -10.39 31.22
N GLN A 58 -14.69 -9.27 31.93
CA GLN A 58 -15.39 -8.10 31.40
C GLN A 58 -14.53 -7.38 30.36
N LYS A 59 -13.24 -7.18 30.66
CA LYS A 59 -12.30 -6.60 29.70
C LYS A 59 -12.09 -7.49 28.49
N CYS A 60 -12.00 -8.80 28.70
CA CYS A 60 -11.86 -9.77 27.61
C CYS A 60 -13.06 -9.70 26.66
N SER A 61 -14.28 -9.71 27.20
CA SER A 61 -15.51 -9.57 26.41
C SER A 61 -15.53 -8.27 25.62
N ASP A 62 -15.24 -7.13 26.27
CA ASP A 62 -15.20 -5.83 25.61
C ASP A 62 -14.17 -5.77 24.48
N LEU A 63 -12.97 -6.34 24.68
CA LEU A 63 -11.92 -6.42 23.66
C LEU A 63 -12.37 -7.28 22.48
N VAL A 64 -12.92 -8.47 22.73
CA VAL A 64 -13.42 -9.37 21.69
C VAL A 64 -14.52 -8.69 20.88
N LEU A 65 -15.45 -7.99 21.52
CA LEU A 65 -16.54 -7.27 20.87
C LEU A 65 -16.03 -6.11 20.01
N ARG A 66 -15.06 -5.32 20.51
CA ARG A 66 -14.45 -4.21 19.77
C ARG A 66 -13.63 -4.70 18.57
N ILE A 67 -12.83 -5.74 18.72
CA ILE A 67 -12.05 -6.31 17.61
C ILE A 67 -13.00 -6.91 16.57
N SER A 68 -14.00 -7.68 17.02
CA SER A 68 -15.01 -8.27 16.12
C SER A 68 -15.75 -7.21 15.33
N SER A 69 -16.08 -6.06 15.94
CA SER A 69 -16.81 -5.00 15.24
C SER A 69 -15.99 -4.31 14.17
N ILE A 70 -14.69 -4.11 14.40
CA ILE A 70 -13.78 -3.58 13.38
C ILE A 70 -13.67 -4.58 12.23
N LEU A 71 -13.41 -5.86 12.52
CA LEU A 71 -13.24 -6.90 11.49
C LEU A 71 -14.52 -7.12 10.66
N LEU A 72 -15.69 -7.06 11.29
CA LEU A 72 -16.98 -7.20 10.61
C LEU A 72 -17.36 -5.96 9.77
N SER A 73 -16.92 -4.77 10.18
CA SER A 73 -17.19 -3.52 9.46
C SER A 73 -16.42 -3.41 8.14
N PHE A 74 -15.28 -4.12 8.03
CA PHE A 74 -14.44 -4.13 6.84
C PHE A 74 -14.31 -5.54 6.26
N PRO A 75 -15.38 -6.10 5.65
CA PRO A 75 -15.35 -7.43 5.08
C PRO A 75 -14.27 -7.49 4.00
N GLN A 76 -13.25 -8.31 4.23
CA GLN A 76 -12.17 -8.51 3.27
C GLN A 76 -12.68 -9.40 2.14
N SER A 77 -12.58 -8.92 0.89
CA SER A 77 -12.93 -9.71 -0.30
C SER A 77 -11.85 -10.74 -0.65
N LYS A 78 -10.66 -10.64 -0.04
CA LYS A 78 -9.50 -11.50 -0.30
C LYS A 78 -8.97 -12.09 1.00
N ALA A 79 -8.54 -13.34 0.95
CA ALA A 79 -7.85 -13.98 2.06
C ALA A 79 -6.47 -13.34 2.28
N ARG A 80 -6.09 -13.15 3.55
CA ARG A 80 -4.74 -12.73 3.91
C ARG A 80 -3.83 -13.96 3.88
N HIS A 81 -2.70 -13.85 3.21
CA HIS A 81 -1.69 -14.90 3.17
C HIS A 81 -0.46 -14.46 3.94
N ASP A 82 0.10 -15.39 4.69
CA ASP A 82 1.40 -15.21 5.31
C ASP A 82 2.50 -15.63 4.33
N VAL A 83 3.60 -14.87 4.28
CA VAL A 83 4.72 -15.11 3.37
C VAL A 83 5.72 -16.00 4.10
N LYS A 84 5.76 -17.28 3.73
CA LYS A 84 6.74 -18.23 4.28
C LYS A 84 8.05 -18.14 3.52
N TYR A 85 9.16 -17.99 4.22
CA TYR A 85 10.50 -17.95 3.66
C TYR A 85 11.44 -18.87 4.44
N PHE A 86 12.48 -19.37 3.75
CA PHE A 86 13.42 -20.35 4.30
C PHE A 86 14.49 -19.72 5.21
N ALA A 87 15.01 -18.55 4.83
CA ALA A 87 15.99 -17.78 5.58
C ALA A 87 15.94 -16.30 5.15
N ASP A 88 16.32 -15.40 6.06
CA ASP A 88 16.24 -13.94 5.88
C ASP A 88 17.60 -13.23 6.05
N LYS A 89 18.55 -13.84 6.76
CA LYS A 89 19.79 -13.22 7.24
C LYS A 89 20.60 -12.40 6.22
N HIS A 90 20.65 -12.83 4.96
CA HIS A 90 21.47 -12.19 3.92
C HIS A 90 20.69 -11.83 2.64
N SER A 91 19.38 -12.08 2.61
CA SER A 91 18.56 -11.96 1.40
C SER A 91 17.41 -10.97 1.56
N VAL A 92 17.30 -10.36 2.74
CA VAL A 92 16.21 -9.46 3.11
C VAL A 92 16.78 -8.15 3.61
N VAL A 93 16.24 -7.05 3.10
CA VAL A 93 16.45 -5.72 3.68
C VAL A 93 15.30 -5.45 4.64
N ASN A 94 15.63 -5.21 5.90
CA ASN A 94 14.67 -4.86 6.93
C ASN A 94 14.78 -3.36 7.22
N LEU A 95 13.66 -2.65 7.06
CA LEU A 95 13.48 -1.28 7.52
C LEU A 95 12.60 -1.34 8.77
N GLU A 96 13.18 -1.04 9.92
CA GLU A 96 12.44 -1.03 11.19
C GLU A 96 11.61 0.24 11.32
N PRO A 97 10.48 0.20 12.06
CA PRO A 97 9.62 1.37 12.26
C PRO A 97 10.39 2.58 12.81
N ILE A 98 10.04 3.77 12.31
CA ILE A 98 10.57 5.05 12.82
C ILE A 98 10.27 5.19 14.32
N ARG A 99 9.11 4.70 14.77
CA ARG A 99 8.65 4.70 16.16
C ARG A 99 8.39 3.25 16.61
N PRO A 100 9.41 2.55 17.15
CA PRO A 100 9.30 1.14 17.52
C PRO A 100 8.26 0.83 18.61
N ASP A 101 8.02 1.79 19.51
CA ASP A 101 7.09 1.63 20.64
C ASP A 101 5.62 1.90 20.25
N GLU A 102 5.37 2.32 19.01
CA GLU A 102 4.03 2.59 18.50
C GLU A 102 3.57 1.49 17.52
N PRO A 103 2.23 1.29 17.36
CA PRO A 103 1.71 0.44 16.30
C PRO A 103 2.29 0.80 14.94
N SER A 104 2.72 -0.20 14.18
CA SER A 104 3.30 -0.02 12.86
C SER A 104 2.57 -0.83 11.81
N LEU A 105 2.58 -0.33 10.57
CA LEU A 105 2.11 -1.06 9.40
C LEU A 105 3.19 -2.01 8.93
N TYR A 106 2.86 -3.29 8.86
CA TYR A 106 3.77 -4.31 8.38
C TYR A 106 3.64 -4.53 6.88
N LEU A 107 4.69 -4.20 6.13
CA LEU A 107 4.75 -4.31 4.68
C LEU A 107 5.79 -5.37 4.28
N VAL A 108 5.38 -6.30 3.43
CA VAL A 108 6.28 -7.30 2.85
C VAL A 108 6.31 -7.08 1.34
N ALA A 109 7.48 -6.76 0.82
CA ALA A 109 7.73 -6.58 -0.61
C ALA A 109 8.62 -7.71 -1.12
N ILE A 110 8.22 -8.35 -2.23
CA ILE A 110 9.03 -9.34 -2.93
C ILE A 110 9.28 -8.80 -4.32
N MET A 111 10.54 -8.55 -4.65
CA MET A 111 10.91 -7.88 -5.89
C MET A 111 12.25 -8.37 -6.44
N ASP A 112 12.41 -8.33 -7.76
CA ASP A 112 13.72 -8.47 -8.40
C ASP A 112 14.26 -7.06 -8.67
N PRO A 113 15.42 -6.67 -8.09
CA PRO A 113 15.98 -5.33 -8.23
C PRO A 113 16.28 -4.95 -9.70
N LEU A 114 16.43 -5.92 -10.59
CA LEU A 114 16.71 -5.71 -12.01
C LEU A 114 15.44 -5.59 -12.87
N THR A 115 14.29 -5.26 -12.26
CA THR A 115 13.01 -5.09 -12.97
C THR A 115 12.50 -3.65 -12.92
N ARG A 116 11.73 -3.25 -13.95
CA ARG A 116 11.01 -1.95 -13.94
C ARG A 116 10.03 -1.84 -12.77
N GLY A 117 9.41 -2.96 -12.38
CA GLY A 117 8.55 -3.02 -11.20
C GLY A 117 9.30 -2.61 -9.94
N ALA A 118 10.55 -3.04 -9.78
CA ALA A 118 11.39 -2.63 -8.66
C ALA A 118 11.77 -1.15 -8.70
N GLN A 119 12.10 -0.62 -9.88
CA GLN A 119 12.40 0.81 -10.05
C GLN A 119 11.21 1.69 -9.62
N LYS A 120 9.97 1.24 -9.85
CA LYS A 120 8.74 1.91 -9.40
C LYS A 120 8.45 1.70 -7.92
N LEU A 121 8.56 0.48 -7.42
CA LEU A 121 8.20 0.14 -6.03
C LEU A 121 9.15 0.73 -5.00
N ALA A 122 10.46 0.79 -5.29
CA ALA A 122 11.46 1.29 -4.35
C ALA A 122 11.14 2.71 -3.78
N PRO A 123 10.91 3.74 -4.62
CA PRO A 123 10.55 5.07 -4.11
C PRO A 123 9.21 5.09 -3.39
N ILE A 124 8.23 4.27 -3.80
CA ILE A 124 6.93 4.17 -3.11
C ILE A 124 7.11 3.63 -1.70
N LEU A 125 7.90 2.56 -1.53
CA LEU A 125 8.17 1.97 -0.22
C LEU A 125 8.92 2.95 0.69
N ASP A 126 9.90 3.67 0.15
CA ASP A 126 10.64 4.70 0.89
C ASP A 126 9.73 5.84 1.35
N THR A 127 8.90 6.38 0.45
CA THR A 127 7.92 7.41 0.81
C THR A 127 6.90 6.92 1.84
N LEU A 128 6.38 5.70 1.70
CA LEU A 128 5.49 5.12 2.71
C LEU A 128 6.19 4.94 4.06
N HIS A 129 7.49 4.64 4.05
CA HIS A 129 8.29 4.53 5.26
C HIS A 129 8.46 5.85 5.99
N GLN A 130 8.61 6.94 5.24
CA GLN A 130 8.72 8.29 5.79
C GLN A 130 7.38 8.82 6.34
N ILE A 131 6.27 8.56 5.63
CA ILE A 131 4.94 9.07 6.01
C ILE A 131 4.33 8.27 7.18
N PHE A 132 4.42 6.94 7.12
CA PHE A 132 3.76 6.06 8.08
C PHE A 132 4.78 5.32 8.94
N ASN A 133 4.42 5.07 10.20
CA ASN A 133 5.21 4.17 11.03
C ASN A 133 5.11 2.74 10.45
N THR A 134 6.10 2.32 9.68
CA THR A 134 6.05 1.05 8.94
C THR A 134 7.26 0.19 9.24
N LYS A 135 7.03 -1.11 9.36
CA LYS A 135 8.08 -2.13 9.29
C LYS A 135 8.04 -2.72 7.89
N ILE A 136 9.12 -2.55 7.13
CA ILE A 136 9.20 -3.03 5.74
C ILE A 136 10.22 -4.15 5.65
N GLN A 137 9.81 -5.31 5.13
CA GLN A 137 10.71 -6.39 4.73
C GLN A 137 10.75 -6.48 3.22
N ILE A 138 11.93 -6.34 2.64
CA ILE A 138 12.15 -6.41 1.19
C ILE A 138 12.93 -7.68 0.89
N PHE A 139 12.27 -8.63 0.25
CA PHE A 139 12.84 -9.88 -0.24
C PHE A 139 13.28 -9.71 -1.69
N PHE A 140 14.56 -9.96 -1.97
CA PHE A 140 15.06 -9.96 -3.33
C PHE A 140 14.94 -11.35 -3.96
N ASN A 141 14.01 -11.49 -4.90
CA ASN A 141 13.80 -12.71 -5.68
C ASN A 141 14.41 -12.57 -7.08
N CYS A 142 15.74 -12.58 -7.13
CA CYS A 142 16.49 -12.32 -8.36
C CYS A 142 16.48 -13.53 -9.31
N VAL A 143 16.57 -13.25 -10.61
CA VAL A 143 16.91 -14.27 -11.61
C VAL A 143 18.44 -14.49 -11.65
N ASP A 144 18.88 -15.75 -11.65
CA ASP A 144 20.32 -16.11 -11.63
C ASP A 144 21.08 -15.68 -12.90
N LYS A 145 20.42 -15.79 -14.07
CA LYS A 145 21.05 -15.49 -15.36
C LYS A 145 20.10 -14.72 -16.24
N HIS A 146 20.59 -13.61 -16.76
CA HIS A 146 19.92 -12.85 -17.80
C HIS A 146 20.60 -13.11 -19.14
N SER A 147 19.81 -13.38 -20.18
CA SER A 147 20.29 -13.52 -21.55
C SER A 147 20.66 -12.18 -22.19
N GLU A 148 20.14 -11.08 -21.63
CA GLU A 148 20.38 -9.72 -22.08
C GLU A 148 20.42 -8.75 -20.89
N MET A 149 20.78 -7.49 -21.13
CA MET A 149 20.75 -6.46 -20.08
C MET A 149 19.29 -6.23 -19.62
N PRO A 150 18.96 -6.44 -18.33
CA PRO A 150 17.58 -6.43 -17.86
C PRO A 150 16.99 -5.02 -17.76
N LEU A 151 17.82 -4.01 -17.49
CA LEU A 151 17.41 -2.60 -17.45
C LEU A 151 18.13 -1.83 -18.56
N LYS A 152 17.37 -1.31 -19.52
CA LYS A 152 17.87 -0.55 -20.69
C LYS A 152 17.51 0.94 -20.64
N SER A 153 17.00 1.42 -19.50
CA SER A 153 16.49 2.78 -19.33
C SER A 153 16.77 3.32 -17.93
N PHE A 154 16.99 4.62 -17.85
CA PHE A 154 16.99 5.36 -16.58
C PHE A 154 15.56 5.63 -16.15
N TYR A 155 15.30 5.61 -14.84
CA TYR A 155 13.95 5.77 -14.30
C TYR A 155 13.94 6.63 -13.04
N ARG A 156 12.95 7.51 -12.94
CA ARG A 156 12.62 8.30 -11.74
C ARG A 156 11.13 8.25 -11.52
N PHE A 157 10.72 7.92 -10.30
CA PHE A 157 9.33 8.07 -9.87
C PHE A 157 9.18 9.39 -9.15
N VAL A 158 8.18 10.19 -9.53
CA VAL A 158 7.96 11.52 -8.97
C VAL A 158 6.97 11.40 -7.82
N ILE A 159 7.49 11.29 -6.60
CA ILE A 159 6.71 11.27 -5.37
C ILE A 159 7.52 11.93 -4.26
N GLU A 160 6.85 12.68 -3.39
CA GLU A 160 7.44 13.32 -2.21
C GLU A 160 6.60 12.94 -0.99
N SER A 161 7.23 12.80 0.17
CA SER A 161 6.55 12.47 1.43
C SER A 161 5.70 13.62 1.95
N GLU A 162 6.12 14.85 1.68
CA GLU A 162 5.47 16.08 2.14
C GLU A 162 5.53 17.17 1.05
N PRO A 163 4.55 18.10 1.02
CA PRO A 163 4.59 19.25 0.12
C PRO A 163 5.76 20.18 0.49
N LYS A 164 6.53 20.61 -0.51
CA LYS A 164 7.65 21.53 -0.34
C LYS A 164 7.24 22.95 -0.76
N PHE A 165 7.67 23.95 -0.01
CA PHE A 165 7.39 25.35 -0.29
C PHE A 165 8.71 26.12 -0.48
N SER A 166 8.69 27.12 -1.36
CA SER A 166 9.81 28.04 -1.56
C SER A 166 9.92 29.05 -0.42
N ASP A 167 11.02 29.82 -0.41
CA ASP A 167 11.19 30.97 0.49
C ASP A 167 10.12 32.07 0.29
N THR A 168 9.40 32.04 -0.83
CA THR A 168 8.28 32.93 -1.17
C THR A 168 6.90 32.36 -0.78
N ASP A 169 6.86 31.24 -0.04
CA ASP A 169 5.63 30.53 0.37
C ASP A 169 4.82 29.97 -0.81
N GLU A 170 5.48 29.70 -1.94
CA GLU A 170 4.86 29.08 -3.12
C GLU A 170 5.12 27.57 -3.12
N LEU A 171 4.10 26.79 -3.50
CA LEU A 171 4.22 25.34 -3.60
C LEU A 171 5.21 24.96 -4.71
N ILE A 172 6.23 24.18 -4.36
CA ILE A 172 7.22 23.67 -5.32
C ILE A 172 6.61 22.48 -6.05
N GLN A 173 6.60 22.55 -7.38
CA GLN A 173 6.14 21.44 -8.22
C GLN A 173 7.16 20.30 -8.20
N ASN A 174 6.66 19.08 -8.07
CA ASN A 174 7.49 17.89 -8.12
C ASN A 174 7.95 17.65 -9.56
N THR A 175 9.25 17.50 -9.76
CA THR A 175 9.88 17.34 -11.08
C THR A 175 10.75 16.10 -11.11
N ALA A 176 10.83 15.44 -12.26
CA ALA A 176 11.80 14.38 -12.48
C ALA A 176 13.12 15.00 -12.98
N HIS A 177 14.16 14.95 -12.16
CA HIS A 177 15.49 15.42 -12.55
C HIS A 177 16.45 14.25 -12.78
N PHE A 178 17.10 14.25 -13.94
CA PHE A 178 18.11 13.27 -14.32
C PHE A 178 19.47 13.97 -14.45
N SER A 179 20.33 13.75 -13.46
CA SER A 179 21.72 14.25 -13.48
C SER A 179 22.68 13.16 -13.95
N SER A 180 23.80 13.59 -14.55
CA SER A 180 24.89 12.70 -14.97
C SER A 180 24.47 11.58 -15.93
N VAL A 181 23.50 11.87 -16.80
CA VAL A 181 23.09 10.95 -17.87
C VAL A 181 24.21 10.87 -18.93
N PRO A 182 24.59 9.68 -19.41
CA PRO A 182 25.56 9.54 -20.50
C PRO A 182 25.11 10.32 -21.73
N THR A 183 26.02 11.09 -22.34
CA THR A 183 25.64 12.04 -23.39
C THR A 183 25.69 11.49 -24.81
N SER A 184 26.58 10.51 -25.04
CA SER A 184 26.79 9.85 -26.33
C SER A 184 25.62 8.98 -26.86
N PRO A 185 24.82 8.25 -26.05
CA PRO A 185 23.73 7.46 -26.59
C PRO A 185 22.53 8.34 -26.99
N LEU A 186 21.79 7.89 -28.00
CA LEU A 186 20.48 8.44 -28.31
C LEU A 186 19.46 7.96 -27.27
N LEU A 187 18.70 8.90 -26.71
CA LEU A 187 17.74 8.68 -25.64
C LEU A 187 16.34 9.07 -26.08
N THR A 188 15.35 8.47 -25.43
CA THR A 188 13.93 8.81 -25.59
C THR A 188 13.36 9.10 -24.21
N LEU A 189 12.64 10.21 -24.06
CA LEU A 189 11.93 10.55 -22.83
C LEU A 189 10.51 10.00 -22.87
N GLY A 190 10.19 9.07 -21.96
CA GLY A 190 8.86 8.50 -21.83
C GLY A 190 8.28 8.69 -20.44
N MET A 191 6.96 8.89 -20.36
CA MET A 191 6.21 9.01 -19.11
C MET A 191 5.54 7.69 -18.73
N ALA A 192 5.87 7.15 -17.55
CA ALA A 192 5.25 5.95 -17.01
C ALA A 192 4.02 6.33 -16.15
N VAL A 193 2.88 6.54 -16.80
CA VAL A 193 1.63 6.99 -16.17
C VAL A 193 0.71 5.83 -15.78
N PRO A 194 -0.27 6.04 -14.88
CA PRO A 194 -1.35 5.08 -14.65
C PRO A 194 -2.16 4.78 -15.92
N ASP A 195 -2.68 3.57 -16.03
CA ASP A 195 -3.39 3.09 -17.23
C ASP A 195 -4.63 3.92 -17.62
N ASN A 196 -5.21 4.65 -16.67
CA ASN A 196 -6.38 5.49 -16.88
C ASN A 196 -6.05 6.94 -17.24
N TRP A 197 -4.78 7.28 -17.47
CA TRP A 197 -4.34 8.63 -17.82
C TRP A 197 -3.98 8.72 -19.31
N LEU A 198 -4.34 9.84 -19.95
CA LEU A 198 -3.84 10.24 -21.25
C LEU A 198 -2.98 11.48 -21.04
N VAL A 199 -1.71 11.39 -21.44
CA VAL A 199 -0.70 12.45 -21.23
C VAL A 199 0.01 12.71 -22.55
N GLU A 200 0.24 13.98 -22.85
CA GLU A 200 0.96 14.45 -24.03
C GLU A 200 1.96 15.54 -23.62
N SER A 201 3.04 15.73 -24.38
CA SER A 201 3.95 16.85 -24.08
C SER A 201 3.30 18.16 -24.51
N THR A 202 3.25 19.13 -23.60
CA THR A 202 2.67 20.46 -23.83
C THR A 202 3.72 21.50 -24.20
N LEU A 203 4.94 21.33 -23.67
CA LEU A 203 6.07 22.23 -23.95
C LEU A 203 7.38 21.43 -24.03
N SER A 204 8.06 21.52 -25.17
CA SER A 204 9.46 21.13 -25.29
C SER A 204 10.14 21.89 -26.43
N LEU A 205 11.42 22.21 -26.26
CA LEU A 205 12.25 22.80 -27.31
C LEU A 205 12.91 21.75 -28.21
N TYR A 206 13.01 20.51 -27.74
CA TYR A 206 13.76 19.43 -28.37
C TYR A 206 12.83 18.26 -28.74
N ASP A 207 13.27 17.43 -29.69
CA ASP A 207 12.59 16.18 -30.02
C ASP A 207 12.81 15.16 -28.89
N LEU A 208 11.74 14.82 -28.18
CA LEU A 208 11.77 13.92 -27.02
C LEU A 208 12.01 12.45 -27.39
N ASP A 209 11.83 12.09 -28.67
CA ASP A 209 12.08 10.75 -29.15
C ASP A 209 13.55 10.53 -29.56
N ASN A 210 14.28 11.60 -29.87
CA ASN A 210 15.64 11.58 -30.40
C ASN A 210 16.59 12.53 -29.63
N ILE A 211 16.70 12.33 -28.31
CA ILE A 211 17.57 13.13 -27.45
C ILE A 211 19.01 12.65 -27.57
N HIS A 212 19.88 13.47 -28.16
CA HIS A 212 21.33 13.27 -28.15
C HIS A 212 21.98 14.43 -27.39
N LEU A 213 22.44 14.17 -26.16
CA LEU A 213 22.84 15.25 -25.25
C LEU A 213 24.14 15.95 -25.68
N ASP A 214 24.99 15.32 -26.50
CA ASP A 214 26.18 15.97 -27.07
C ASP A 214 25.82 17.11 -28.05
N ASP A 215 24.63 17.07 -28.65
CA ASP A 215 24.14 18.10 -29.59
C ASP A 215 23.38 19.25 -28.88
N VAL A 216 23.21 19.16 -27.56
CA VAL A 216 22.44 20.13 -26.78
C VAL A 216 23.34 21.27 -26.33
N GLU A 217 23.07 22.49 -26.81
CA GLU A 217 23.75 23.69 -26.33
C GLU A 217 23.17 24.14 -24.98
N GLY A 218 23.97 24.11 -23.91
CA GLY A 218 23.61 24.68 -22.61
C GLY A 218 23.53 23.68 -21.44
N ASN A 219 22.68 23.99 -20.45
CA ASN A 219 22.64 23.29 -19.15
C ASN A 219 21.67 22.09 -19.10
N GLY A 220 21.12 21.64 -20.23
CA GLY A 220 20.27 20.44 -20.32
C GLY A 220 18.98 20.63 -21.11
N ILE A 221 18.07 19.65 -20.96
CA ILE A 221 16.77 19.60 -21.62
C ILE A 221 15.66 19.70 -20.57
N SER A 222 14.60 20.44 -20.89
CA SER A 222 13.37 20.50 -20.11
C SER A 222 12.16 20.17 -20.98
N ALA A 223 11.17 19.49 -20.39
CA ALA A 223 9.91 19.18 -21.04
C ALA A 223 8.77 19.22 -20.01
N GLU A 224 7.60 19.68 -20.45
CA GLU A 224 6.34 19.66 -19.70
C GLU A 224 5.35 18.72 -20.40
N PHE A 225 4.51 18.06 -19.59
CA PHE A 225 3.53 17.06 -19.98
C PHE A 225 2.21 17.30 -19.24
#